data_AF-A0A7V0NYF5-F1
#
_entry.id   AF-A0A7V0NYF5-F1
#
_cell.length_a   1.000
_cell.length_b   1.000
_cell.length_c   1.000
_cell.angle_alpha   90.00
_cell.angle_beta   90.00
_cell.angle_gamma   90.00
#
_symmetry.space_group_name_H-M   'P 1'
#
loop_
_entity.id
_entity.type
_entity.pdbx_description
1 polymer ?
#
loop_
_entity_poly.entity_id
_entity_poly.type
_entity_poly.pdbx_seq_one_letter_code
_entity_poly.pdbx_strand_id
1 'polypeptide(L)' 'MTTLDKLRGAKNIMFVNHHLAMGDAALLSPIFKTVKDNLPDTSISVLTRHYALDFVRAIPSVDDVADIESVMKTSDDNSY' A
#
# COMPACT_ATOMS: atom_id res chain seq x y z
N MET A 1 16.80 9.54 19.29
CA MET A 1 15.85 8.66 18.59
C MET A 1 16.08 8.84 17.10
N THR A 2 16.65 7.83 16.45
CA THR A 2 17.03 7.90 15.04
C THR A 2 15.79 7.81 14.14
N THR A 3 15.90 8.20 12.87
CA THR A 3 14.84 8.00 11.87
C THR A 3 14.43 6.52 11.77
N LEU A 4 15.39 5.60 11.95
CA LEU A 4 15.15 4.16 11.96
C LEU A 4 14.29 3.71 13.15
N ASP A 5 14.50 4.28 14.34
CA ASP A 5 13.69 3.97 15.53
C ASP A 5 12.23 4.41 15.34
N LYS A 6 12.01 5.55 14.67
CA LYS A 6 10.67 6.01 14.30
C LYS A 6 9.98 5.08 13.31
N LEU A 7 10.72 4.55 12.34
CA LEU A 7 10.20 3.59 11.36
C LEU A 7 9.82 2.25 12.00
N ARG A 8 10.60 1.76 12.99
CA ARG A 8 10.26 0.53 13.73
C ARG A 8 8.97 0.64 14.54
N GLY A 9 8.60 1.86 14.94
CA GLY A 9 7.32 2.14 15.62
C GLY A 9 6.15 2.41 14.67
N ALA A 10 6.37 2.38 13.35
CA ALA A 10 5.32 2.71 12.38
C ALA A 10 4.22 1.64 12.40
N LYS A 11 3.02 2.03 12.83
CA LYS A 11 1.85 1.16 12.87
C LYS A 11 1.16 1.03 11.51
N ASN A 12 1.38 1.96 10.59
CA ASN A 12 0.78 1.94 9.26
C ASN A 12 1.85 2.28 8.21
N ILE A 13 1.98 1.45 7.18
CA ILE A 13 2.87 1.66 6.05
C ILE A 13 2.05 1.70 4.77
N MET A 14 2.17 2.79 4.02
CA MET A 14 1.54 2.94 2.71
C MET A 14 2.56 2.73 1.60
N PHE A 15 2.30 1.77 0.72
CA PHE A 15 3.02 1.61 -0.54
C PHE A 15 2.28 2.36 -1.64
N VAL A 16 3.00 3.20 -2.38
CA VAL A 16 2.44 3.95 -3.51
C VAL A 16 2.99 3.38 -4.80
N ASN A 17 2.13 2.73 -5.58
CA ASN A 17 2.51 2.07 -6.82
C ASN A 17 1.65 2.58 -7.99
N HIS A 18 2.21 3.53 -8.75
CA HIS A 18 1.53 4.23 -9.84
C HIS A 18 1.40 3.42 -11.14
N HIS A 19 2.27 2.44 -11.35
CA HIS A 19 2.36 1.62 -12.58
C HIS A 19 2.57 0.15 -12.22
N LEU A 20 1.60 -0.43 -11.52
CA LEU A 20 1.66 -1.81 -11.06
C LEU A 20 0.91 -2.69 -12.06
N ALA A 21 1.64 -3.39 -12.93
CA ALA A 21 1.05 -4.42 -13.79
C ALA A 21 0.73 -5.69 -12.98
N MET A 22 -0.10 -6.59 -13.52
CA MET A 22 -0.46 -7.85 -12.83
C MET A 22 0.78 -8.65 -12.36
N GLY A 23 1.84 -8.69 -13.18
CA GLY A 23 3.08 -9.37 -12.82
C GLY A 23 3.80 -8.76 -11.62
N ASP A 24 3.69 -7.43 -11.45
CA ASP A 24 4.31 -6.71 -10.34
C ASP A 24 3.62 -7.05 -9.01
N ALA A 25 2.31 -7.29 -9.01
CA ALA A 25 1.58 -7.71 -7.81
C ALA A 25 2.13 -9.02 -7.23
N ALA A 26 2.42 -9.99 -8.11
CA ALA A 26 3.02 -11.26 -7.71
C ALA A 26 4.43 -11.07 -7.14
N LEU A 27 5.23 -10.17 -7.73
CA LEU A 27 6.59 -9.87 -7.27
C LEU A 27 6.62 -9.07 -5.96
N LEU A 28 5.59 -8.27 -5.69
CA LEU A 28 5.47 -7.46 -4.46
C LEU A 28 4.94 -8.27 -3.27
N SER A 29 4.17 -9.33 -3.51
CA SER A 29 3.65 -10.22 -2.46
C SER A 29 4.72 -10.66 -1.42
N PRO A 30 5.90 -11.19 -1.82
CA PRO A 30 6.95 -11.57 -0.85
C PRO A 30 7.52 -10.36 -0.08
N ILE A 31 7.51 -9.15 -0.65
CA ILE A 31 7.95 -7.94 0.05
C ILE A 31 6.96 -7.61 1.18
N PHE A 32 5.66 -7.59 0.90
CA PHE A 32 4.64 -7.32 1.92
C PHE A 32 4.67 -8.38 3.03
N LYS A 33 4.84 -9.65 2.66
CA LYS A 33 5.06 -10.73 3.63
C LYS A 33 6.29 -10.48 4.51
N THR A 34 7.42 -10.11 3.91
CA THR A 34 8.65 -9.84 4.67
C THR A 34 8.46 -8.70 5.66
N VAL A 35 7.71 -7.66 5.29
CA VAL A 35 7.37 -6.55 6.19
C VAL A 35 6.55 -7.07 7.38
N LYS A 36 5.47 -7.81 7.15
CA LYS A 36 4.63 -8.38 8.22
C LYS A 36 5.41 -9.34 9.13
N ASP A 37 6.30 -10.15 8.56
CA ASP A 37 7.11 -11.11 9.33
C ASP A 37 8.09 -10.41 10.30
N ASN A 38 8.55 -9.19 9.97
CA ASN A 38 9.50 -8.42 10.78
C ASN A 38 8.83 -7.32 11.63
N LEU A 39 7.63 -6.87 11.23
CA LEU A 39 6.85 -5.81 11.85
C LEU A 39 5.38 -6.29 11.98
N PRO A 40 5.09 -7.25 12.88
CA PRO A 40 3.79 -7.93 12.93
C PRO A 40 2.62 -7.01 13.32
N ASP A 41 2.90 -5.92 14.04
CA ASP A 41 1.89 -4.95 14.47
C ASP A 41 1.56 -3.89 13.41
N THR A 42 2.19 -3.95 12.24
CA THR A 42 2.05 -2.94 11.20
C THR A 42 0.94 -3.32 10.22
N SER A 43 0.08 -2.36 9.88
CA SER A 43 -0.83 -2.45 8.75
C SER A 43 -0.15 -2.02 7.45
N ILE A 44 -0.49 -2.69 6.35
CA ILE A 44 -0.01 -2.41 5.01
C ILE A 44 -1.20 -1.96 4.17
N SER A 45 -1.16 -0.71 3.74
CA SER A 45 -2.08 -0.16 2.74
C SER A 45 -1.36 0.04 1.41
N VAL A 46 -2.04 -0.19 0.29
CA VAL A 46 -1.48 0.06 -1.04
C VAL A 46 -2.34 1.06 -1.80
N LEU A 47 -1.73 2.16 -2.24
CA LEU A 47 -2.34 3.10 -3.18
C LEU A 47 -1.91 2.72 -4.60
N THR A 48 -2.88 2.37 -5.44
CA THR A 48 -2.61 1.98 -6.83
C THR A 48 -3.71 2.42 -7.79
N ARG A 49 -3.50 2.15 -9.08
CA ARG A 49 -4.45 2.42 -10.16
C ARG A 49 -5.65 1.48 -10.08
N HIS A 50 -6.81 1.95 -10.51
CA HIS A 50 -8.07 1.19 -10.51
C HIS A 50 -7.94 -0.23 -11.07
N TYR A 51 -7.22 -0.41 -12.18
CA TYR A 51 -7.06 -1.71 -12.84
C TYR A 51 -6.25 -2.73 -12.02
N ALA A 52 -5.45 -2.28 -11.04
CA ALA A 52 -4.58 -3.14 -10.23
C ALA A 52 -5.20 -3.50 -8.88
N LEU A 53 -6.35 -2.91 -8.52
CA LEU A 53 -6.97 -3.05 -7.19
C LEU A 53 -7.18 -4.51 -6.81
N ASP A 54 -7.79 -5.30 -7.70
CA ASP A 54 -8.17 -6.67 -7.37
C ASP A 54 -6.96 -7.59 -7.26
N PHE A 55 -5.91 -7.36 -8.06
CA PHE A 55 -4.66 -8.11 -7.93
C PHE A 55 -3.97 -7.85 -6.60
N VAL A 56 -3.97 -6.59 -6.15
CA VAL A 56 -3.35 -6.21 -4.87
C VAL A 56 -4.18 -6.69 -3.69
N ARG A 57 -5.52 -6.60 -3.77
CA ARG A 57 -6.45 -7.12 -2.74
C ARG A 57 -6.33 -8.64 -2.54
N ALA A 58 -5.93 -9.36 -3.58
CA ALA A 58 -5.71 -10.81 -3.48
C ALA A 58 -4.44 -11.18 -2.69
N ILE A 59 -3.58 -10.22 -2.34
CA ILE A 59 -2.34 -10.48 -1.60
C ILE A 59 -2.66 -10.54 -0.09
N PRO A 60 -2.44 -11.69 0.60
CA PRO A 60 -2.87 -11.85 1.99
C PRO A 60 -2.21 -10.90 3.00
N SER A 61 -1.02 -10.39 2.69
CA SER A 61 -0.27 -9.48 3.57
C SER A 61 -0.72 -8.02 3.47
N VAL A 62 -1.64 -7.69 2.55
CA VAL A 62 -2.16 -6.34 2.35
C VAL A 62 -3.49 -6.21 3.09
N ASP A 63 -3.61 -5.20 3.96
CA ASP A 63 -4.80 -4.99 4.78
C ASP A 63 -5.81 -4.04 4.11
N ASP A 64 -5.33 -3.07 3.34
CA ASP A 64 -6.18 -2.09 2.65
C ASP A 64 -5.62 -1.70 1.28
N VAL A 65 -6.52 -1.36 0.33
CA VAL A 65 -6.15 -0.97 -1.03
C VAL A 65 -6.98 0.23 -1.47
N ALA A 66 -6.30 1.34 -1.73
CA ALA A 66 -6.89 2.58 -2.17
C ALA A 66 -6.72 2.80 -3.68
N ASP A 67 -7.78 3.33 -4.29
CA ASP A 67 -7.83 3.70 -5.70
C ASP A 67 -7.36 5.15 -5.87
N ILE A 68 -6.23 5.33 -6.56
CA ILE A 68 -5.66 6.65 -6.80
C ILE A 68 -6.56 7.54 -7.65
N GLU A 69 -7.30 6.98 -8.62
CA GLU A 69 -8.26 7.75 -9.41
C GLU A 69 -9.37 8.33 -8.55
N SER A 70 -9.82 7.59 -7.53
CA SER A 70 -10.87 8.02 -6.62
C SER A 70 -10.38 9.10 -5.65
N VAL A 71 -9.14 8.98 -5.15
CA VAL A 71 -8.52 9.98 -4.27
C VAL A 71 -8.31 11.30 -5.01
N MET A 72 -7.86 11.25 -6.27
CA MET A 72 -7.62 12.46 -7.08
C MET A 72 -8.92 13.20 -7.39
N LYS A 73 -10.00 12.50 -7.77
CA LYS A 73 -11.31 13.13 -8.01
C LYS A 73 -11.86 13.85 -6.78
N THR A 74 -11.68 13.27 -5.60
CA THR A 74 -12.12 13.88 -4.33
C THR A 74 -11.33 15.15 -4.00
N SER A 75 -10.10 15.28 -4.52
CA SER A 75 -9.26 16.45 -4.31
C SER A 75 -9.69 17.61 -5.21
N ASP A 76 -10.15 17.30 -6.43
CA ASP A 76 -10.67 18.31 -7.37
C ASP A 76 -12.02 18.87 -6.92
N ASP A 77 -12.90 18.04 -6.34
CA ASP A 77 -14.24 18.46 -5.83
C ASP A 77 -14.18 19.32 -4.55
N ASN A 78 -13.04 19.36 -3.85
CA ASN A 78 -12.83 20.19 -2.65
C ASN A 78 -12.19 21.56 -2.97
N SER A 79 -12.14 21.94 -4.25
CA SER A 79 -11.69 23.25 -4.70
C SER A 79 -12.86 24.25 -4.75
N TYR A 80 -13.35 24.68 -3.58
CA TYR A 80 -14.31 25.78 -3.42
C TYR A 80 -13.74 26.89 -2.54
#